data_AF-F4P443-F1
#
_entry.id   AF-F4P443-F1
#
_cell.length_a   1.000
_cell.length_b   1.000
_cell.length_c   1.000
_cell.angle_alpha   90.00
_cell.angle_beta   90.00
_cell.angle_gamma   90.00
#
_symmetry.space_group_name_H-M   'P 1'
#
loop_
_entity.id
_entity.type
_entity.pdbx_description
1 polymer ?
#
loop_
_entity_poly.entity_id
_entity_poly.type
_entity_poly.pdbx_seq_one_letter_code
_entity_poly.pdbx_strand_id
1 'polypeptide(L)'
;MVQSRPTSGGSSNYYLGDSSATSKPIFQKGKQVHRETPLIINALDIKKLTQKLDGNQVEEQLHQMLSRDREQRHHQSKARVANWGNTFAGQRRARIVARETRLQNEELARVKQDQMFRDEEIQKREAAIQRAKKMQYFETDMVKAFHSRVMLLQVLEERDMQIQLKNSRKNADLIENKRYHMEQLASIESQNQMSAKSQKDEKIRNIQLARDQLMQQREKIVMAQKNRKLALEEGQKCAHDDREYQQLQLELEKKRQENAVILNKQQHELQNQQKERKIREREESERESMRIEAWANRKANQVQLKKDLESKWHKLGETQLKISNDADAKVEEQIKQRMVEHDLKAKKEERDKLEKKKKNYEELDVFFQNYMNEKTEQKKKQKEEGKHFLQEFIRVRDEANAQKETKRIVSLQNGKNLQNHHLRHIEQNAEQRAKDKNQRLAEAAAQRAMAATENQVLHEYMKQTKEEPWAVKNTRLQTFINNEISRPRSGSCRAVLSKKGSSTTNRLGFTNNGYNKLDIARTNEIVTGDLLKVVGEEL
;
A
#
# COMPACT_ATOMS: atom_id res chain seq x y z
N MET A 1 -4.73 -34.76 -5.59
CA MET A 1 -4.49 -35.51 -4.34
C MET A 1 -5.48 -35.05 -3.28
N VAL A 2 -6.58 -35.79 -3.07
CA VAL A 2 -7.33 -35.86 -1.80
C VAL A 2 -7.83 -37.31 -1.72
N GLN A 3 -7.67 -37.96 -0.57
CA GLN A 3 -7.94 -39.40 -0.41
C GLN A 3 -9.24 -39.67 0.37
N SER A 4 -9.83 -40.83 0.07
CA SER A 4 -10.54 -41.74 0.99
C SER A 4 -11.72 -41.23 1.84
N ARG A 5 -12.89 -41.85 1.66
CA ARG A 5 -13.33 -43.03 2.46
C ARG A 5 -14.69 -43.59 1.97
N PRO A 6 -14.87 -44.91 1.91
CA PRO A 6 -16.19 -45.56 1.93
C PRO A 6 -16.58 -45.95 3.36
N THR A 7 -17.86 -45.83 3.73
CA THR A 7 -18.38 -46.26 5.04
C THR A 7 -19.25 -47.52 4.89
N SER A 8 -18.82 -48.61 5.54
CA SER A 8 -19.53 -49.88 5.65
C SER A 8 -20.05 -50.12 7.07
N GLY A 9 -21.20 -50.79 7.19
CA GLY A 9 -21.79 -51.23 8.47
C GLY A 9 -22.62 -50.16 9.19
N GLY A 10 -23.65 -50.50 9.96
CA GLY A 10 -24.19 -51.83 10.31
C GLY A 10 -25.26 -51.70 11.41
N SER A 11 -25.73 -52.84 11.95
CA SER A 11 -26.81 -52.97 12.96
C SER A 11 -28.23 -52.69 12.41
N SER A 12 -29.18 -53.63 12.32
CA SER A 12 -29.65 -54.71 13.22
C SER A 12 -30.62 -54.25 14.32
N ASN A 13 -31.55 -55.15 14.69
CA ASN A 13 -32.45 -55.19 15.86
C ASN A 13 -33.77 -54.40 15.74
N TYR A 14 -34.98 -54.86 16.14
CA TYR A 14 -35.58 -56.16 16.57
C TYR A 14 -37.04 -56.21 16.00
N TYR A 15 -37.73 -57.30 15.62
CA TYR A 15 -38.02 -58.67 16.16
C TYR A 15 -39.32 -58.78 17.00
N LEU A 16 -39.90 -60.01 17.02
CA LEU A 16 -41.17 -60.52 17.61
C LEU A 16 -42.45 -60.26 16.76
N GLY A 17 -43.37 -61.22 16.56
CA GLY A 17 -43.53 -62.65 16.92
C GLY A 17 -44.91 -63.11 16.35
N ASP A 18 -45.35 -64.37 16.25
CA ASP A 18 -44.89 -65.73 16.61
C ASP A 18 -45.60 -66.71 15.63
N SER A 19 -44.98 -67.77 15.09
CA SER A 19 -44.96 -69.18 15.60
C SER A 19 -46.35 -69.80 15.87
N SER A 20 -46.68 -71.09 15.65
CA SER A 20 -45.93 -72.32 15.29
C SER A 20 -46.92 -73.36 14.66
N ALA A 21 -46.55 -74.16 13.65
CA ALA A 21 -46.14 -75.58 13.71
C ALA A 21 -47.24 -76.68 13.76
N THR A 22 -46.85 -77.92 13.44
CA THR A 22 -47.62 -79.20 13.43
C THR A 22 -48.65 -79.39 12.31
N SER A 23 -48.93 -80.60 11.77
CA SER A 23 -48.11 -81.75 11.30
C SER A 23 -49.06 -82.83 10.75
N LYS A 24 -48.72 -83.38 9.59
CA LYS A 24 -49.20 -84.61 8.87
C LYS A 24 -50.00 -85.66 9.69
N PRO A 25 -50.88 -86.44 9.02
CA PRO A 25 -50.37 -87.73 8.51
C PRO A 25 -50.79 -88.11 7.07
N ILE A 26 -50.24 -89.23 6.63
CA ILE A 26 -50.27 -89.87 5.29
C ILE A 26 -51.40 -90.91 5.23
N PHE A 27 -52.03 -91.13 4.06
CA PHE A 27 -52.26 -92.49 3.52
C PHE A 27 -52.46 -92.49 2.00
N GLN A 28 -52.19 -93.62 1.35
CA GLN A 28 -52.08 -93.77 -0.12
C GLN A 28 -53.14 -94.72 -0.71
N LYS A 29 -53.25 -94.69 -2.05
CA LYS A 29 -53.87 -95.69 -2.96
C LYS A 29 -55.41 -95.68 -2.99
N GLY A 30 -56.06 -95.88 -4.15
CA GLY A 30 -55.52 -96.14 -5.49
C GLY A 30 -56.58 -96.02 -6.61
N LYS A 31 -56.18 -96.30 -7.85
CA LYS A 31 -57.09 -96.35 -9.02
C LYS A 31 -58.06 -97.53 -8.90
N GLN A 32 -59.34 -97.33 -9.25
CA GLN A 32 -60.10 -98.23 -10.12
C GLN A 32 -61.21 -97.45 -10.85
N VAL A 33 -61.65 -97.97 -12.00
CA VAL A 33 -62.74 -97.46 -12.85
C VAL A 33 -63.85 -98.51 -12.84
N HIS A 34 -65.13 -98.13 -12.74
CA HIS A 34 -66.22 -98.63 -13.62
C HIS A 34 -67.65 -98.17 -13.24
N ARG A 35 -68.33 -97.63 -14.27
CA ARG A 35 -69.77 -97.75 -14.65
C ARG A 35 -70.88 -97.12 -13.77
N GLU A 36 -71.95 -96.75 -14.49
CA GLU A 36 -73.15 -96.01 -14.06
C GLU A 36 -74.35 -96.93 -13.82
N THR A 37 -75.31 -96.52 -12.97
CA THR A 37 -76.76 -96.83 -13.08
C THR A 37 -77.63 -95.75 -12.36
N PRO A 38 -78.84 -95.42 -12.85
CA PRO A 38 -79.66 -94.29 -12.36
C PRO A 38 -80.74 -94.62 -11.29
N LEU A 39 -81.38 -93.56 -10.77
CA LEU A 39 -82.35 -93.54 -9.64
C LEU A 39 -83.80 -93.22 -10.10
N ILE A 40 -84.84 -93.72 -9.40
CA ILE A 40 -86.27 -93.59 -9.77
C ILE A 40 -87.08 -92.89 -8.64
N ILE A 41 -88.05 -92.01 -9.00
CA ILE A 41 -88.94 -91.25 -8.09
C ILE A 41 -90.42 -91.31 -8.57
N ASN A 42 -91.38 -91.15 -7.65
CA ASN A 42 -92.81 -91.45 -7.82
C ASN A 42 -93.68 -90.24 -8.29
N ALA A 43 -94.80 -90.51 -8.96
CA ALA A 43 -95.60 -89.53 -9.71
C ALA A 43 -96.47 -88.57 -8.87
N LEU A 44 -96.67 -88.82 -7.57
CA LEU A 44 -97.52 -87.97 -6.71
C LEU A 44 -96.96 -86.54 -6.53
N ASP A 45 -95.64 -86.39 -6.55
CA ASP A 45 -94.98 -85.10 -6.35
C ASP A 45 -95.18 -84.15 -7.55
N ILE A 46 -95.35 -84.70 -8.75
CA ILE A 46 -95.59 -83.93 -9.99
C ILE A 46 -96.90 -83.13 -9.86
N LYS A 47 -97.96 -83.72 -9.29
CA LYS A 47 -99.27 -83.06 -9.17
C LYS A 47 -99.32 -81.92 -8.15
N LYS A 48 -98.46 -81.94 -7.13
CA LYS A 48 -98.37 -80.85 -6.13
C LYS A 48 -97.60 -79.63 -6.63
N LEU A 49 -96.69 -79.83 -7.60
CA LEU A 49 -95.85 -78.76 -8.14
C LEU A 49 -96.64 -77.80 -9.06
N THR A 50 -97.60 -78.30 -9.83
CA THR A 50 -98.29 -77.49 -10.85
C THR A 50 -99.18 -76.40 -10.26
N GLN A 51 -99.93 -76.67 -9.18
CA GLN A 51 -100.86 -75.69 -8.58
C GLN A 51 -100.20 -74.48 -7.91
N LYS A 52 -98.89 -74.49 -7.65
CA LYS A 52 -98.18 -73.39 -6.97
C LYS A 52 -97.60 -72.33 -7.92
N LEU A 53 -97.66 -72.54 -9.24
CA LEU A 53 -96.91 -71.71 -10.20
C LEU A 53 -97.65 -70.44 -10.63
N ASP A 54 -98.98 -70.44 -10.61
CA ASP A 54 -99.76 -69.39 -11.30
C ASP A 54 -100.01 -68.12 -10.45
N GLY A 55 -99.81 -68.19 -9.12
CA GLY A 55 -100.11 -67.07 -8.21
C GLY A 55 -98.95 -66.11 -7.92
N ASN A 56 -97.69 -66.57 -7.98
CA ASN A 56 -96.55 -65.85 -7.38
C ASN A 56 -96.06 -64.64 -8.22
N GLN A 57 -96.43 -64.57 -9.50
CA GLN A 57 -95.76 -63.67 -10.46
C GLN A 57 -96.05 -62.17 -10.24
N VAL A 58 -97.21 -61.81 -9.70
CA VAL A 58 -97.60 -60.40 -9.49
C VAL A 58 -96.93 -59.81 -8.24
N GLU A 59 -96.86 -60.59 -7.16
CA GLU A 59 -96.20 -60.16 -5.92
C GLU A 59 -94.68 -60.01 -6.12
N GLU A 60 -94.05 -60.94 -6.86
CA GLU A 60 -92.63 -60.85 -7.23
C GLU A 60 -92.29 -59.56 -8.00
N GLN A 61 -93.13 -59.13 -8.94
CA GLN A 61 -92.91 -57.89 -9.71
C GLN A 61 -92.97 -56.65 -8.81
N LEU A 62 -93.92 -56.60 -7.88
CA LEU A 62 -94.08 -55.48 -6.94
C LEU A 62 -92.88 -55.42 -5.97
N HIS A 63 -92.43 -56.58 -5.46
CA HIS A 63 -91.20 -56.68 -4.67
C HIS A 63 -89.95 -56.24 -5.46
N GLN A 64 -89.82 -56.60 -6.74
CA GLN A 64 -88.71 -56.14 -7.59
C GLN A 64 -88.72 -54.62 -7.79
N MET A 65 -89.89 -54.01 -8.03
CA MET A 65 -90.01 -52.55 -8.15
C MET A 65 -89.61 -51.84 -6.86
N LEU A 66 -90.08 -52.33 -5.70
CA LEU A 66 -89.70 -51.78 -4.40
C LEU A 66 -88.21 -51.96 -4.08
N SER A 67 -87.58 -53.09 -4.48
CA SER A 67 -86.14 -53.27 -4.33
C SER A 67 -85.35 -52.29 -5.20
N ARG A 68 -85.74 -52.12 -6.47
CA ARG A 68 -85.10 -51.18 -7.41
C ARG A 68 -85.21 -49.73 -6.92
N ASP A 69 -86.39 -49.30 -6.45
CA ASP A 69 -86.56 -47.95 -5.87
C ASP A 69 -85.75 -47.78 -4.57
N ARG A 70 -85.72 -48.78 -3.68
CA ARG A 70 -84.88 -48.77 -2.48
C ARG A 70 -83.39 -48.67 -2.83
N GLU A 71 -82.93 -49.40 -3.84
CA GLU A 71 -81.56 -49.35 -4.35
C GLU A 71 -81.25 -47.98 -4.98
N GLN A 72 -82.14 -47.43 -5.79
CA GLN A 72 -81.97 -46.09 -6.39
C GLN A 72 -81.89 -45.01 -5.29
N ARG A 73 -82.82 -45.01 -4.32
CA ARG A 73 -82.78 -44.09 -3.18
C ARG A 73 -81.53 -44.28 -2.32
N HIS A 74 -81.04 -45.51 -2.16
CA HIS A 74 -79.78 -45.80 -1.47
C HIS A 74 -78.54 -45.28 -2.24
N HIS A 75 -78.49 -45.41 -3.57
CA HIS A 75 -77.44 -44.82 -4.39
C HIS A 75 -77.47 -43.29 -4.34
N GLN A 76 -78.66 -42.67 -4.47
CA GLN A 76 -78.83 -41.21 -4.31
C GLN A 76 -78.46 -40.72 -2.91
N SER A 77 -78.72 -41.52 -1.86
CA SER A 77 -78.29 -41.24 -0.49
C SER A 77 -76.76 -41.30 -0.37
N LYS A 78 -76.13 -42.38 -0.85
CA LYS A 78 -74.66 -42.52 -0.89
C LYS A 78 -73.99 -41.39 -1.65
N ALA A 79 -74.52 -40.98 -2.80
CA ALA A 79 -73.99 -39.87 -3.59
C ALA A 79 -74.08 -38.54 -2.84
N ARG A 80 -75.19 -38.26 -2.13
CA ARG A 80 -75.32 -37.08 -1.27
C ARG A 80 -74.33 -37.12 -0.11
N VAL A 81 -74.26 -38.23 0.63
CA VAL A 81 -73.36 -38.42 1.78
C VAL A 81 -71.88 -38.36 1.37
N ALA A 82 -71.52 -38.79 0.15
CA ALA A 82 -70.16 -38.69 -0.37
C ALA A 82 -69.66 -37.24 -0.48
N ASN A 83 -70.57 -36.26 -0.62
CA ASN A 83 -70.28 -34.84 -0.69
C ASN A 83 -70.38 -34.13 0.67
N TRP A 84 -70.76 -34.83 1.75
CA TRP A 84 -70.87 -34.24 3.09
C TRP A 84 -69.50 -34.12 3.76
N GLY A 85 -69.02 -32.88 3.90
CA GLY A 85 -67.73 -32.56 4.54
C GLY A 85 -67.63 -33.03 6.01
N ASN A 86 -68.75 -33.09 6.73
CA ASN A 86 -68.79 -33.46 8.16
C ASN A 86 -68.67 -34.98 8.42
N THR A 87 -68.58 -35.82 7.38
CA THR A 87 -68.32 -37.26 7.55
C THR A 87 -66.83 -37.52 7.81
N PHE A 88 -66.48 -38.61 8.50
CA PHE A 88 -65.07 -38.99 8.69
C PHE A 88 -64.30 -39.13 7.37
N ALA A 89 -64.95 -39.61 6.31
CA ALA A 89 -64.39 -39.70 4.97
C ALA A 89 -64.17 -38.30 4.36
N GLY A 90 -65.16 -37.40 4.46
CA GLY A 90 -65.07 -36.00 4.03
C GLY A 90 -63.93 -35.26 4.74
N GLN A 91 -63.87 -35.33 6.07
CA GLN A 91 -62.80 -34.76 6.89
C GLN A 91 -61.41 -35.35 6.57
N ARG A 92 -61.32 -36.64 6.19
CA ARG A 92 -60.05 -37.25 5.76
C ARG A 92 -59.61 -36.71 4.40
N ARG A 93 -60.53 -36.60 3.42
CA ARG A 93 -60.22 -35.97 2.13
C ARG A 93 -59.80 -34.51 2.31
N ALA A 94 -60.54 -33.73 3.11
CA ALA A 94 -60.21 -32.34 3.41
C ALA A 94 -58.80 -32.20 4.04
N ARG A 95 -58.43 -33.08 4.98
CA ARG A 95 -57.07 -33.10 5.56
C ARG A 95 -55.97 -33.50 4.55
N ILE A 96 -56.26 -34.40 3.62
CA ILE A 96 -55.31 -34.78 2.56
C ILE A 96 -55.12 -33.60 1.60
N VAL A 97 -56.21 -33.03 1.07
CA VAL A 97 -56.16 -31.84 0.19
C VAL A 97 -55.47 -30.66 0.89
N ALA A 98 -55.77 -30.39 2.16
CA ALA A 98 -55.10 -29.34 2.94
C ALA A 98 -53.60 -29.60 3.16
N ARG A 99 -53.17 -30.88 3.23
CA ARG A 99 -51.75 -31.23 3.29
C ARG A 99 -51.08 -31.07 1.92
N GLU A 100 -51.74 -31.49 0.85
CA GLU A 100 -51.25 -31.35 -0.53
C GLU A 100 -51.11 -29.87 -0.92
N THR A 101 -52.10 -29.03 -0.65
CA THR A 101 -51.99 -27.58 -0.90
C THR A 101 -50.93 -26.93 -0.04
N ARG A 102 -50.75 -27.36 1.22
CA ARG A 102 -49.64 -26.87 2.06
C ARG A 102 -48.27 -27.26 1.49
N LEU A 103 -48.07 -28.51 1.08
CA LEU A 103 -46.83 -28.98 0.46
C LEU A 103 -46.56 -28.29 -0.89
N GLN A 104 -47.58 -28.09 -1.72
CA GLN A 104 -47.47 -27.32 -2.97
C GLN A 104 -47.05 -25.86 -2.69
N ASN A 105 -47.63 -25.23 -1.67
CA ASN A 105 -47.25 -23.87 -1.26
C ASN A 105 -45.84 -23.81 -0.67
N GLU A 106 -45.41 -24.82 0.11
CA GLU A 106 -44.05 -24.96 0.63
C GLU A 106 -43.02 -25.10 -0.52
N GLU A 107 -43.27 -25.94 -1.53
CA GLU A 107 -42.40 -26.10 -2.69
C GLU A 107 -42.40 -24.85 -3.60
N LEU A 108 -43.55 -24.21 -3.82
CA LEU A 108 -43.61 -22.93 -4.54
C LEU A 108 -42.85 -21.81 -3.81
N ALA A 109 -42.81 -21.83 -2.48
CA ALA A 109 -41.99 -20.91 -1.70
C ALA A 109 -40.49 -21.20 -1.85
N ARG A 110 -40.07 -22.49 -1.81
CA ARG A 110 -38.68 -22.91 -2.08
C ARG A 110 -38.21 -22.49 -3.46
N VAL A 111 -38.99 -22.79 -4.51
CA VAL A 111 -38.64 -22.43 -5.89
C VAL A 111 -38.50 -20.91 -6.05
N LYS A 112 -39.35 -20.10 -5.41
CA LYS A 112 -39.21 -18.63 -5.39
C LYS A 112 -37.93 -18.18 -4.66
N GLN A 113 -37.62 -18.81 -3.53
CA GLN A 113 -36.41 -18.52 -2.76
C GLN A 113 -35.13 -18.87 -3.54
N ASP A 114 -35.10 -20.01 -4.23
CA ASP A 114 -34.00 -20.43 -5.10
C ASP A 114 -33.84 -19.50 -6.31
N GLN A 115 -34.94 -19.02 -6.90
CA GLN A 115 -34.91 -17.98 -7.94
C GLN A 115 -34.32 -16.67 -7.41
N MET A 116 -34.77 -16.19 -6.25
CA MET A 116 -34.23 -14.97 -5.64
C MET A 116 -32.73 -15.08 -5.32
N PHE A 117 -32.28 -16.20 -4.74
CA PHE A 117 -30.85 -16.41 -4.48
C PHE A 117 -30.04 -16.49 -5.77
N ARG A 118 -30.55 -17.15 -6.81
CA ARG A 118 -29.91 -17.20 -8.12
C ARG A 118 -29.76 -15.81 -8.75
N ASP A 119 -30.81 -14.99 -8.68
CA ASP A 119 -30.77 -13.63 -9.21
C ASP A 119 -29.81 -12.74 -8.41
N GLU A 120 -29.78 -12.88 -7.08
CA GLU A 120 -28.77 -12.22 -6.23
C GLU A 120 -27.33 -12.66 -6.57
N GLU A 121 -27.09 -13.95 -6.79
CA GLU A 121 -25.76 -14.46 -7.18
C GLU A 121 -25.33 -13.96 -8.56
N ILE A 122 -26.26 -13.90 -9.52
CA ILE A 122 -26.03 -13.31 -10.84
C ILE A 122 -25.66 -11.83 -10.69
N GLN A 123 -26.43 -11.05 -9.93
CA GLN A 123 -26.14 -9.64 -9.67
C GLN A 123 -24.79 -9.43 -8.96
N LYS A 124 -24.47 -10.24 -7.94
CA LYS A 124 -23.17 -10.20 -7.23
C LYS A 124 -22.02 -10.52 -8.19
N ARG A 125 -22.18 -11.52 -9.07
CA ARG A 125 -21.20 -11.90 -10.09
C ARG A 125 -21.03 -10.81 -11.14
N GLU A 126 -22.12 -10.22 -11.62
CA GLU A 126 -22.08 -9.11 -12.58
C GLU A 126 -21.40 -7.88 -12.00
N ALA A 127 -21.74 -7.49 -10.77
CA ALA A 127 -21.08 -6.40 -10.05
C ALA A 127 -19.58 -6.66 -9.85
N ALA A 128 -19.18 -7.90 -9.51
CA ALA A 128 -17.78 -8.29 -9.42
C ALA A 128 -17.05 -8.20 -10.78
N ILE A 129 -17.69 -8.65 -11.87
CA ILE A 129 -17.14 -8.54 -13.23
C ILE A 129 -17.03 -7.08 -13.68
N GLN A 130 -18.04 -6.24 -13.40
CA GLN A 130 -18.01 -4.80 -13.70
C GLN A 130 -16.90 -4.09 -12.92
N ARG A 131 -16.73 -4.41 -11.63
CA ARG A 131 -15.62 -3.91 -10.80
C ARG A 131 -14.26 -4.33 -11.35
N ALA A 132 -14.10 -5.60 -11.73
CA ALA A 132 -12.86 -6.10 -12.34
C ALA A 132 -12.55 -5.40 -13.67
N LYS A 133 -13.55 -5.23 -14.55
CA LYS A 133 -13.42 -4.46 -15.80
C LYS A 133 -12.99 -3.01 -15.55
N LYS A 134 -13.60 -2.33 -14.56
CA LYS A 134 -13.25 -0.96 -14.18
C LYS A 134 -11.81 -0.87 -13.64
N MET A 135 -11.39 -1.82 -12.81
CA MET A 135 -10.01 -1.90 -12.32
C MET A 135 -9.01 -2.13 -13.45
N GLN A 136 -9.27 -3.10 -14.34
CA GLN A 136 -8.41 -3.37 -15.50
C GLN A 136 -8.31 -2.15 -16.44
N TYR A 137 -9.40 -1.42 -16.65
CA TYR A 137 -9.40 -0.19 -17.44
C TYR A 137 -8.56 0.91 -16.79
N PHE A 138 -8.69 1.11 -15.47
CA PHE A 138 -7.86 2.05 -14.71
C PHE A 138 -6.39 1.62 -14.62
N GLU A 139 -6.10 0.33 -14.79
CA GLU A 139 -4.73 -0.19 -14.83
C GLU A 139 -4.00 0.14 -16.16
N THR A 140 -4.71 0.56 -17.20
CA THR A 140 -4.10 0.92 -18.50
C THR A 140 -3.28 2.21 -18.41
N ASP A 141 -2.11 2.22 -19.06
CA ASP A 141 -1.15 3.33 -18.96
C ASP A 141 -1.72 4.67 -19.47
N MET A 142 -2.59 4.64 -20.49
CA MET A 142 -3.22 5.86 -21.01
C MET A 142 -4.20 6.48 -19.99
N VAL A 143 -4.95 5.65 -19.27
CA VAL A 143 -5.87 6.09 -18.21
C VAL A 143 -5.09 6.58 -16.99
N LYS A 144 -4.05 5.85 -16.56
CA LYS A 144 -3.12 6.31 -15.51
C LYS A 144 -2.48 7.65 -15.83
N ALA A 145 -2.01 7.83 -17.08
CA ALA A 145 -1.44 9.09 -17.53
C ALA A 145 -2.47 10.23 -17.47
N PHE A 146 -3.73 9.98 -17.88
CA PHE A 146 -4.82 10.93 -17.72
C PHE A 146 -5.08 11.26 -16.24
N HIS A 147 -5.28 10.28 -15.36
CA HIS A 147 -5.51 10.49 -13.92
C HIS A 147 -4.38 11.28 -13.24
N SER A 148 -3.13 11.02 -13.60
CA SER A 148 -1.98 11.77 -13.05
C SER A 148 -2.05 13.27 -13.39
N ARG A 149 -2.53 13.61 -14.59
CA ARG A 149 -2.74 15.01 -15.02
C ARG A 149 -3.99 15.61 -14.37
N VAL A 150 -5.08 14.86 -14.24
CA VAL A 150 -6.29 15.29 -13.50
C VAL A 150 -5.92 15.68 -12.08
N MET A 151 -5.20 14.81 -11.37
CA MET A 151 -4.74 15.05 -9.99
C MET A 151 -3.84 16.30 -9.91
N LEU A 152 -2.90 16.48 -10.84
CA LEU A 152 -2.05 17.68 -10.89
C LEU A 152 -2.89 18.96 -11.08
N LEU A 153 -3.90 18.94 -11.94
CA LEU A 153 -4.77 20.09 -12.22
C LEU A 153 -5.71 20.42 -11.04
N GLN A 154 -6.13 19.41 -10.26
CA GLN A 154 -6.82 19.61 -8.97
C GLN A 154 -5.90 20.27 -7.94
N VAL A 155 -4.68 19.74 -7.73
CA VAL A 155 -3.69 20.33 -6.80
C VAL A 155 -3.34 21.78 -7.16
N LEU A 156 -3.30 22.12 -8.44
CA LEU A 156 -3.08 23.50 -8.90
C LEU A 156 -4.28 24.43 -8.63
N GLU A 157 -5.52 23.93 -8.65
CA GLU A 157 -6.71 24.69 -8.25
C GLU A 157 -6.77 24.87 -6.73
N GLU A 158 -6.49 23.82 -5.95
CA GLU A 158 -6.36 23.89 -4.49
C GLU A 158 -5.31 24.92 -4.06
N ARG A 159 -4.17 24.95 -4.75
CA ARG A 159 -3.12 25.96 -4.52
C ARG A 159 -3.62 27.38 -4.78
N ASP A 160 -4.40 27.60 -5.82
CA ASP A 160 -4.96 28.92 -6.11
C ASP A 160 -5.98 29.34 -5.04
N MET A 161 -6.83 28.41 -4.56
CA MET A 161 -7.72 28.65 -3.43
C MET A 161 -6.95 28.97 -2.14
N GLN A 162 -5.84 28.28 -1.86
CA GLN A 162 -4.97 28.58 -0.71
C GLN A 162 -4.33 29.96 -0.82
N ILE A 163 -3.91 30.38 -2.02
CA ILE A 163 -3.36 31.73 -2.27
C ILE A 163 -4.44 32.80 -2.04
N GLN A 164 -5.65 32.58 -2.56
CA GLN A 164 -6.79 33.48 -2.33
C GLN A 164 -7.10 33.61 -0.82
N LEU A 165 -7.23 32.48 -0.11
CA LEU A 165 -7.47 32.46 1.34
C LEU A 165 -6.36 33.18 2.13
N LYS A 166 -5.09 32.97 1.75
CA LYS A 166 -3.93 33.65 2.37
C LYS A 166 -3.98 35.16 2.14
N ASN A 167 -4.38 35.61 0.97
CA ASN A 167 -4.53 37.04 0.67
C ASN A 167 -5.71 37.65 1.41
N SER A 168 -6.86 36.95 1.48
CA SER A 168 -8.01 37.40 2.28
C SER A 168 -7.70 37.52 3.77
N ARG A 169 -6.95 36.56 4.35
CA ARG A 169 -6.46 36.65 5.74
C ARG A 169 -5.56 37.88 5.94
N LYS A 170 -4.51 38.04 5.11
CA LYS A 170 -3.64 39.23 5.16
C LYS A 170 -4.41 40.55 5.09
N ASN A 171 -5.45 40.62 4.27
CA ASN A 171 -6.29 41.81 4.16
C ASN A 171 -7.12 42.05 5.43
N ALA A 172 -7.69 40.99 6.03
CA ALA A 172 -8.37 41.07 7.32
C ALA A 172 -7.41 41.50 8.45
N ASP A 173 -6.25 40.85 8.55
CA ASP A 173 -5.19 41.20 9.51
C ASP A 173 -4.78 42.68 9.36
N LEU A 174 -4.67 43.18 8.12
CA LEU A 174 -4.31 44.58 7.86
C LEU A 174 -5.43 45.56 8.26
N ILE A 175 -6.71 45.18 8.15
CA ILE A 175 -7.84 45.97 8.64
C ILE A 175 -7.87 45.98 10.18
N GLU A 176 -7.66 44.83 10.81
CA GLU A 176 -7.63 44.68 12.27
C GLU A 176 -6.46 45.47 12.90
N ASN A 177 -5.25 45.33 12.36
CA ASN A 177 -4.08 46.09 12.79
C ASN A 177 -4.28 47.61 12.65
N LYS A 178 -4.94 48.07 11.58
CA LYS A 178 -5.31 49.49 11.42
C LYS A 178 -6.30 49.94 12.49
N ARG A 179 -7.34 49.14 12.77
CA ARG A 179 -8.30 49.44 13.84
C ARG A 179 -7.61 49.52 15.20
N TYR A 180 -6.79 48.52 15.54
CA TYR A 180 -6.02 48.48 16.79
C TYR A 180 -5.11 49.70 16.94
N HIS A 181 -4.43 50.11 15.86
CA HIS A 181 -3.60 51.31 15.87
C HIS A 181 -4.41 52.61 16.10
N MET A 182 -5.59 52.75 15.47
CA MET A 182 -6.46 53.91 15.74
C MET A 182 -7.00 53.90 17.19
N GLU A 183 -7.31 52.73 17.73
CA GLU A 183 -7.78 52.56 19.12
C GLU A 183 -6.67 52.93 20.12
N GLN A 184 -5.41 52.54 19.87
CA GLN A 184 -4.25 53.01 20.63
C GLN A 184 -4.07 54.53 20.54
N LEU A 185 -4.13 55.12 19.35
CA LEU A 185 -3.98 56.57 19.16
C LEU A 185 -5.08 57.34 19.92
N ALA A 186 -6.33 56.91 19.83
CA ALA A 186 -7.45 57.51 20.57
C ALA A 186 -7.30 57.36 22.10
N SER A 187 -6.77 56.22 22.57
CA SER A 187 -6.46 55.99 23.99
C SER A 187 -5.36 56.93 24.50
N ILE A 188 -4.26 57.07 23.74
CA ILE A 188 -3.17 58.00 24.04
C ILE A 188 -3.66 59.45 24.02
N GLU A 189 -4.49 59.82 23.04
CA GLU A 189 -5.07 61.17 22.98
C GLU A 189 -5.98 61.45 24.20
N SER A 190 -6.86 60.51 24.55
CA SER A 190 -7.70 60.60 25.76
C SER A 190 -6.86 60.74 27.03
N GLN A 191 -5.81 59.95 27.19
CA GLN A 191 -4.90 60.02 28.34
C GLN A 191 -4.16 61.37 28.40
N ASN A 192 -3.70 61.88 27.25
CA ASN A 192 -3.09 63.21 27.14
C ASN A 192 -4.08 64.33 27.49
N GLN A 193 -5.33 64.24 27.02
CA GLN A 193 -6.39 65.20 27.36
C GLN A 193 -6.73 65.16 28.86
N MET A 194 -6.78 63.98 29.48
CA MET A 194 -7.02 63.83 30.92
C MET A 194 -5.86 64.36 31.76
N SER A 195 -4.62 64.07 31.38
CA SER A 195 -3.41 64.64 32.01
C SER A 195 -3.39 66.16 31.91
N ALA A 196 -3.69 66.71 30.72
CA ALA A 196 -3.77 68.16 30.50
C ALA A 196 -4.90 68.84 31.28
N LYS A 197 -6.02 68.14 31.55
CA LYS A 197 -7.08 68.61 32.46
C LYS A 197 -6.60 68.62 33.91
N SER A 198 -6.04 67.50 34.40
CA SER A 198 -5.49 67.41 35.77
C SER A 198 -4.47 68.52 36.07
N GLN A 199 -3.53 68.77 35.14
CA GLN A 199 -2.54 69.85 35.27
C GLN A 199 -3.17 71.26 35.28
N LYS A 200 -4.30 71.47 34.59
CA LYS A 200 -5.04 72.74 34.65
C LYS A 200 -5.75 72.89 35.99
N ASP A 201 -6.40 71.84 36.47
CA ASP A 201 -7.12 71.84 37.74
C ASP A 201 -6.17 72.01 38.94
N GLU A 202 -5.01 71.36 38.91
CA GLU A 202 -3.93 71.58 39.90
C GLU A 202 -3.43 73.03 39.88
N LYS A 203 -3.20 73.62 38.70
CA LYS A 203 -2.82 75.04 38.59
C LYS A 203 -3.90 75.96 39.17
N ILE A 204 -5.17 75.68 38.91
CA ILE A 204 -6.30 76.45 39.46
C ILE A 204 -6.33 76.33 41.00
N ARG A 205 -6.20 75.11 41.55
CA ARG A 205 -6.14 74.88 43.01
C ARG A 205 -4.96 75.58 43.66
N ASN A 206 -3.78 75.52 43.05
CA ASN A 206 -2.58 76.20 43.56
C ASN A 206 -2.74 77.73 43.56
N ILE A 207 -3.39 78.29 42.53
CA ILE A 207 -3.70 79.74 42.47
C ILE A 207 -4.74 80.11 43.55
N GLN A 208 -5.76 79.27 43.79
CA GLN A 208 -6.74 79.48 44.85
C GLN A 208 -6.07 79.44 46.23
N LEU A 209 -5.29 78.39 46.52
CA LEU A 209 -4.55 78.25 47.77
C LEU A 209 -3.62 79.44 48.04
N ALA A 210 -2.91 79.93 47.01
CA ALA A 210 -2.06 81.12 47.14
C ALA A 210 -2.85 82.40 47.46
N ARG A 211 -4.06 82.56 46.91
CA ARG A 211 -4.96 83.68 47.25
C ARG A 211 -5.46 83.57 48.69
N ASP A 212 -5.84 82.39 49.13
CA ASP A 212 -6.34 82.15 50.50
C ASP A 212 -5.23 82.41 51.53
N GLN A 213 -4.00 81.94 51.26
CA GLN A 213 -2.82 82.24 52.07
C GLN A 213 -2.53 83.75 52.16
N LEU A 214 -2.66 84.49 51.05
CA LEU A 214 -2.52 85.95 51.05
C LEU A 214 -3.63 86.65 51.86
N MET A 215 -4.87 86.15 51.85
CA MET A 215 -5.92 86.68 52.72
C MET A 215 -5.64 86.41 54.19
N GLN A 216 -5.26 85.18 54.55
CA GLN A 216 -4.88 84.83 55.93
C GLN A 216 -3.70 85.66 56.44
N GLN A 217 -2.71 85.98 55.59
CA GLN A 217 -1.61 86.88 55.96
C GLN A 217 -2.11 88.31 56.24
N ARG A 218 -3.00 88.85 55.40
CA ARG A 218 -3.62 90.18 55.63
C ARG A 218 -4.42 90.21 56.92
N GLU A 219 -5.24 89.20 57.18
CA GLU A 219 -6.01 89.06 58.42
C GLU A 219 -5.09 89.00 59.65
N LYS A 220 -4.01 88.21 59.61
CA LYS A 220 -3.00 88.17 60.68
C LYS A 220 -2.36 89.52 60.93
N ILE A 221 -2.05 90.30 59.89
CA ILE A 221 -1.51 91.66 60.04
C ILE A 221 -2.54 92.58 60.70
N VAL A 222 -3.80 92.56 60.26
CA VAL A 222 -4.88 93.37 60.87
C VAL A 222 -5.12 92.99 62.33
N MET A 223 -5.13 91.70 62.66
CA MET A 223 -5.26 91.23 64.04
C MET A 223 -4.05 91.59 64.89
N ALA A 224 -2.82 91.50 64.37
CA ALA A 224 -1.62 91.96 65.07
C ALA A 224 -1.65 93.48 65.32
N GLN A 225 -2.13 94.29 64.37
CA GLN A 225 -2.34 95.72 64.57
C GLN A 225 -3.40 96.02 65.63
N LYS A 226 -4.52 95.27 65.64
CA LYS A 226 -5.57 95.40 66.68
C LYS A 226 -5.04 95.04 68.06
N ASN A 227 -4.34 93.91 68.19
CA ASN A 227 -3.74 93.47 69.45
C ASN A 227 -2.66 94.45 69.94
N ARG A 228 -1.87 95.04 69.03
CA ARG A 228 -0.89 96.07 69.39
C ARG A 228 -1.55 97.35 69.93
N LYS A 229 -2.74 97.73 69.44
CA LYS A 229 -3.51 98.85 70.03
C LYS A 229 -4.01 98.52 71.43
N LEU A 230 -4.64 97.35 71.60
CA LEU A 230 -5.13 96.89 72.90
C LEU A 230 -4.01 96.81 73.95
N ALA A 231 -2.86 96.22 73.62
CA ALA A 231 -1.71 96.16 74.52
C ALA A 231 -1.14 97.55 74.90
N LEU A 232 -1.31 98.56 74.03
CA LEU A 232 -0.90 99.94 74.31
C LEU A 232 -1.91 100.63 75.23
N GLU A 233 -3.20 100.39 75.05
CA GLU A 233 -4.27 100.85 75.96
C GLU A 233 -4.17 100.18 77.34
N GLU A 234 -3.87 98.88 77.41
CA GLU A 234 -3.60 98.15 78.65
C GLU A 234 -2.34 98.67 79.35
N GLY A 235 -1.25 98.87 78.60
CA GLY A 235 -0.01 99.45 79.16
C GLY A 235 -0.19 100.86 79.71
N GLN A 236 -1.06 101.69 79.11
CA GLN A 236 -1.42 103.00 79.63
C GLN A 236 -2.21 102.90 80.95
N LYS A 237 -3.12 101.93 81.09
CA LYS A 237 -3.85 101.68 82.35
C LYS A 237 -2.90 101.21 83.44
N CYS A 238 -2.06 100.21 83.20
CA CYS A 238 -1.10 99.74 84.19
C CYS A 238 -0.16 100.87 84.68
N ALA A 239 0.27 101.77 83.79
CA ALA A 239 1.09 102.93 84.16
C ALA A 239 0.32 104.04 84.91
N HIS A 240 -1.02 104.04 84.86
CA HIS A 240 -1.86 104.88 85.70
C HIS A 240 -2.04 104.26 87.08
N ASP A 241 -2.42 102.99 87.14
CA ASP A 241 -2.64 102.23 88.37
C ASP A 241 -1.38 102.18 89.25
N ASP A 242 -0.19 101.98 88.65
CA ASP A 242 1.08 101.96 89.37
C ASP A 242 1.44 103.32 89.99
N ARG A 243 1.04 104.44 89.38
CA ARG A 243 1.21 105.78 89.97
C ARG A 243 0.31 105.99 91.19
N GLU A 244 -0.94 105.52 91.11
CA GLU A 244 -1.87 105.59 92.26
C GLU A 244 -1.36 104.71 93.42
N TYR A 245 -0.85 103.51 93.11
CA TYR A 245 -0.25 102.62 94.09
C TYR A 245 0.98 103.23 94.80
N GLN A 246 1.88 103.87 94.04
CA GLN A 246 3.04 104.56 94.61
C GLN A 246 2.66 105.71 95.56
N GLN A 247 1.59 106.45 95.25
CA GLN A 247 1.07 107.49 96.15
C GLN A 247 0.55 106.88 97.46
N LEU A 248 -0.19 105.77 97.39
CA LEU A 248 -0.71 105.06 98.55
C LEU A 248 0.40 104.51 99.48
N GLN A 249 1.50 104.03 98.91
CA GLN A 249 2.65 103.53 99.69
C GLN A 249 3.33 104.63 100.51
N LEU A 250 3.49 105.83 99.95
CA LEU A 250 4.07 106.98 100.67
C LEU A 250 3.23 107.41 101.89
N GLU A 251 1.91 107.21 101.85
CA GLU A 251 1.04 107.44 103.01
C GLU A 251 1.18 106.36 104.09
N LEU A 252 1.38 105.10 103.69
CA LEU A 252 1.60 103.97 104.59
C LEU A 252 2.96 104.04 105.31
N GLU A 253 4.01 104.51 104.63
CA GLU A 253 5.33 104.66 105.24
C GLU A 253 5.34 105.72 106.36
N LYS A 254 4.63 106.85 106.19
CA LYS A 254 4.46 107.86 107.24
C LYS A 254 3.87 107.26 108.52
N LYS A 255 2.80 106.47 108.40
CA LYS A 255 2.15 105.75 109.52
C LYS A 255 3.05 104.69 110.17
N ARG A 256 4.02 104.12 109.45
CA ARG A 256 5.01 103.20 110.03
C ARG A 256 6.05 103.91 110.88
N GLN A 257 6.51 105.09 110.48
CA GLN A 257 7.51 105.85 111.24
C GLN A 257 6.98 106.26 112.62
N GLU A 258 5.70 106.66 112.71
CA GLU A 258 5.02 106.98 113.97
C GLU A 258 5.02 105.79 114.96
N ASN A 259 4.75 104.57 114.48
CA ASN A 259 4.72 103.36 115.30
C ASN A 259 6.12 102.89 115.76
N ALA A 260 7.16 103.09 114.95
CA ALA A 260 8.53 102.65 115.27
C ALA A 260 9.13 103.37 116.49
N VAL A 261 8.70 104.61 116.77
CA VAL A 261 9.12 105.39 117.94
C VAL A 261 8.59 104.78 119.25
N ILE A 262 7.42 104.14 119.20
CA ILE A 262 6.77 103.52 120.37
C ILE A 262 7.48 102.22 120.75
N LEU A 263 7.81 101.38 119.75
CA LEU A 263 8.37 100.04 119.94
C LEU A 263 9.79 100.07 120.56
N ASN A 264 10.63 101.04 120.17
CA ASN A 264 12.02 101.13 120.66
C ASN A 264 12.13 101.28 122.19
N LYS A 265 11.13 101.87 122.86
CA LYS A 265 11.12 101.98 124.32
C LYS A 265 11.00 100.63 125.02
N GLN A 266 10.26 99.69 124.44
CA GLN A 266 10.02 98.36 125.02
C GLN A 266 11.22 97.42 124.84
N GLN A 267 11.99 97.59 123.75
CA GLN A 267 13.07 96.66 123.40
C GLN A 267 14.31 96.79 124.31
N HIS A 268 14.51 97.95 124.94
CA HIS A 268 15.66 98.20 125.81
C HIS A 268 15.63 97.37 127.12
N GLU A 269 14.45 96.96 127.58
CA GLU A 269 14.29 96.20 128.84
C GLU A 269 14.69 94.72 128.67
N LEU A 270 14.47 94.15 127.47
CA LEU A 270 14.72 92.73 127.16
C LEU A 270 16.21 92.36 127.05
N GLN A 271 17.07 93.28 126.60
CA GLN A 271 18.46 92.95 126.25
C GLN A 271 19.35 92.60 127.46
N ASN A 272 18.97 92.99 128.66
CA ASN A 272 19.75 92.72 129.87
C ASN A 272 19.71 91.25 130.31
N GLN A 273 18.72 90.46 129.88
CA GLN A 273 18.52 89.08 130.36
C GLN A 273 19.32 88.01 129.59
N GLN A 274 19.85 88.30 128.39
CA GLN A 274 20.37 87.25 127.49
C GLN A 274 21.86 86.89 127.66
N LYS A 275 22.65 87.69 128.39
CA LYS A 275 24.12 87.59 128.35
C LYS A 275 24.71 86.35 129.05
N GLU A 276 23.95 85.62 129.87
CA GLU A 276 24.47 84.57 130.75
C GLU A 276 24.58 83.16 130.13
N ARG A 277 23.94 82.87 128.99
CA ARG A 277 23.81 81.47 128.49
C ARG A 277 24.96 80.92 127.66
N LYS A 278 25.78 81.74 126.98
CA LYS A 278 26.56 81.32 125.79
C LYS A 278 27.90 80.58 126.03
N ILE A 279 28.30 80.29 127.26
CA ILE A 279 29.70 79.91 127.59
C ILE A 279 29.99 78.38 127.47
N ARG A 280 29.06 77.54 126.95
CA ARG A 280 29.01 76.09 127.28
C ARG A 280 29.14 75.05 126.14
N GLU A 281 29.39 75.41 124.88
CA GLU A 281 28.99 74.56 123.72
C GLU A 281 30.11 74.13 122.72
N ARG A 282 31.41 74.22 123.03
CA ARG A 282 32.46 74.36 121.98
C ARG A 282 33.45 73.22 121.69
N GLU A 283 33.29 71.99 122.21
CA GLU A 283 34.46 71.06 122.38
C GLU A 283 34.48 69.70 121.62
N GLU A 284 33.54 69.34 120.73
CA GLU A 284 33.34 67.92 120.30
C GLU A 284 33.71 67.47 118.83
N SER A 285 34.12 68.33 117.89
CA SER A 285 33.82 68.07 116.44
C SER A 285 34.85 67.39 115.47
N GLU A 286 36.06 66.92 115.83
CA GLU A 286 37.21 66.91 114.86
C GLU A 286 37.80 65.55 114.33
N ARG A 287 37.06 64.44 114.03
CA ARG A 287 37.69 63.06 113.92
C ARG A 287 37.62 62.15 112.65
N GLU A 288 36.92 62.41 111.52
CA GLU A 288 36.39 61.29 110.67
C GLU A 288 36.88 60.97 109.20
N SER A 289 37.92 61.57 108.58
CA SER A 289 37.92 61.78 107.09
C SER A 289 38.74 60.92 106.05
N MET A 290 39.38 59.75 106.31
CA MET A 290 40.35 59.13 105.34
C MET A 290 40.11 57.66 104.86
N ARG A 291 39.56 57.35 103.64
CA ARG A 291 39.45 55.91 103.17
C ARG A 291 39.21 55.45 101.68
N ILE A 292 39.36 56.25 100.60
CA ILE A 292 38.61 55.98 99.32
C ILE A 292 39.32 55.33 98.07
N GLU A 293 40.64 55.19 97.94
CA GLU A 293 41.32 55.39 96.63
C GLU A 293 41.77 54.19 95.70
N ALA A 294 41.32 52.92 95.82
CA ALA A 294 42.15 51.76 95.33
C ALA A 294 41.77 50.91 94.08
N TRP A 295 40.67 51.12 93.31
CA TRP A 295 40.09 50.03 92.46
C TRP A 295 40.34 50.02 90.92
N ALA A 296 40.86 51.08 90.29
CA ALA A 296 40.60 51.34 88.86
C ALA A 296 41.44 50.57 87.77
N ASN A 297 42.60 49.98 88.07
CA ASN A 297 43.68 49.81 87.06
C ASN A 297 43.89 48.41 86.41
N ARG A 298 42.87 47.56 86.16
CA ARG A 298 43.12 46.12 85.81
C ARG A 298 42.65 45.52 84.47
N LYS A 299 41.87 46.19 83.59
CA LYS A 299 41.15 45.48 82.50
C LYS A 299 41.60 45.69 81.03
N ALA A 300 42.72 46.35 80.76
CA ALA A 300 43.07 46.83 79.41
C ALA A 300 43.74 45.83 78.40
N ASN A 301 44.19 44.63 78.82
CA ASN A 301 45.16 43.83 78.05
C ASN A 301 44.61 42.57 77.34
N GLN A 302 43.61 42.66 76.45
CA GLN A 302 43.06 41.44 75.79
C GLN A 302 42.65 41.56 74.30
N VAL A 303 43.38 42.37 73.51
CA VAL A 303 43.06 42.63 72.07
C VAL A 303 43.97 41.89 71.05
N GLN A 304 45.11 41.33 71.47
CA GLN A 304 46.29 41.17 70.60
C GLN A 304 46.46 39.87 69.78
N LEU A 305 45.57 38.86 69.81
CA LEU A 305 45.98 37.47 69.45
C LEU A 305 45.47 36.81 68.16
N LYS A 306 44.65 37.44 67.28
CA LYS A 306 44.14 36.75 66.07
C LYS A 306 44.10 37.65 64.83
N LYS A 307 45.28 37.98 64.30
CA LYS A 307 45.44 38.80 63.07
C LYS A 307 46.41 38.26 62.01
N ASP A 308 47.01 37.08 62.18
CA ASP A 308 47.98 36.53 61.22
C ASP A 308 47.75 35.03 60.94
N LEU A 309 47.12 34.72 59.81
CA LEU A 309 47.37 33.53 58.98
C LEU A 309 46.62 33.64 57.63
N GLU A 310 46.94 34.71 56.91
CA GLU A 310 46.58 34.83 55.50
C GLU A 310 47.41 33.85 54.63
N SER A 311 46.91 33.62 53.41
CA SER A 311 47.74 33.49 52.19
C SER A 311 48.74 32.33 52.09
N LYS A 312 48.36 31.29 51.33
CA LYS A 312 48.83 31.07 49.93
C LYS A 312 48.32 29.74 49.37
N TRP A 313 47.96 29.69 48.08
CA TRP A 313 48.56 28.83 47.02
C TRP A 313 47.80 29.05 45.68
N HIS A 314 48.49 28.96 44.53
CA HIS A 314 48.17 29.74 43.32
C HIS A 314 48.49 28.96 42.01
N LYS A 315 47.65 29.07 40.95
CA LYS A 315 47.93 28.79 39.49
C LYS A 315 48.11 27.30 39.06
N LEU A 316 48.04 26.83 37.79
CA LEU A 316 47.41 27.20 36.47
C LEU A 316 47.86 26.14 35.39
N GLY A 317 47.12 25.83 34.30
CA GLY A 317 47.70 25.24 33.04
C GLY A 317 46.96 24.07 32.32
N GLU A 318 47.18 23.88 31.01
CA GLU A 318 46.23 23.40 29.95
C GLU A 318 46.80 22.45 28.84
N THR A 319 45.90 21.75 28.09
CA THR A 319 45.88 21.41 26.60
C THR A 319 46.47 20.13 25.89
N GLN A 320 45.82 19.78 24.74
CA GLN A 320 46.21 19.01 23.50
C GLN A 320 46.18 17.45 23.45
N LEU A 321 46.14 16.73 22.30
CA LEU A 321 45.32 16.72 21.04
C LEU A 321 45.54 15.35 20.27
N LYS A 322 44.97 15.10 19.05
CA LYS A 322 44.86 13.78 18.33
C LYS A 322 45.69 13.65 17.03
N ILE A 323 45.78 12.44 16.40
CA ILE A 323 45.65 12.08 14.93
C ILE A 323 46.33 10.72 14.54
N SER A 324 45.78 9.92 13.57
CA SER A 324 46.47 9.32 12.37
C SER A 324 45.63 8.26 11.59
N ASN A 325 46.00 7.94 10.33
CA ASN A 325 45.23 7.18 9.31
C ASN A 325 46.03 6.04 8.58
N ASP A 326 45.32 5.34 7.66
CA ASP A 326 45.71 4.96 6.27
C ASP A 326 46.06 3.50 5.82
N ALA A 327 45.16 2.97 4.96
CA ALA A 327 45.31 2.46 3.57
C ALA A 327 46.02 1.14 3.12
N ASP A 328 45.41 0.55 2.08
CA ASP A 328 45.69 -0.68 1.32
C ASP A 328 46.96 -0.71 0.41
N ALA A 329 47.39 -1.90 -0.05
CA ALA A 329 47.32 -2.31 -1.49
C ALA A 329 48.02 -3.65 -1.82
N LYS A 330 47.61 -4.29 -2.95
CA LYS A 330 48.19 -5.50 -3.58
C LYS A 330 49.18 -5.16 -4.71
N VAL A 331 50.12 -6.07 -5.04
CA VAL A 331 50.66 -6.26 -6.41
C VAL A 331 51.04 -7.74 -6.64
N GLU A 332 50.84 -8.26 -7.87
CA GLU A 332 51.35 -9.53 -8.40
C GLU A 332 52.54 -9.27 -9.35
N GLU A 333 53.50 -10.20 -9.49
CA GLU A 333 54.20 -10.36 -10.78
C GLU A 333 54.80 -11.76 -11.01
N GLN A 334 54.91 -12.16 -12.28
CA GLN A 334 55.46 -13.43 -12.78
C GLN A 334 56.94 -13.28 -13.17
N ILE A 335 57.63 -14.34 -13.67
CA ILE A 335 58.52 -14.38 -14.88
C ILE A 335 59.60 -15.52 -14.89
N LYS A 336 59.78 -16.20 -16.07
CA LYS A 336 61.02 -16.71 -16.78
C LYS A 336 61.34 -18.22 -17.09
N GLN A 337 61.97 -18.38 -18.29
CA GLN A 337 62.87 -19.44 -18.87
C GLN A 337 62.33 -20.60 -19.77
N ARG A 338 63.24 -21.34 -20.46
CA ARG A 338 63.04 -21.99 -21.81
C ARG A 338 64.08 -23.07 -22.26
N MET A 339 63.64 -23.99 -23.16
CA MET A 339 64.41 -24.75 -24.23
C MET A 339 65.42 -25.86 -23.80
N VAL A 340 65.95 -26.83 -24.60
CA VAL A 340 66.40 -26.98 -26.05
C VAL A 340 66.42 -28.49 -26.52
N GLU A 341 66.57 -28.82 -27.85
CA GLU A 341 67.41 -29.92 -28.50
C GLU A 341 66.85 -30.76 -29.71
N HIS A 342 67.71 -31.08 -30.72
CA HIS A 342 67.49 -31.82 -32.01
C HIS A 342 68.88 -32.23 -32.66
N ASP A 343 69.06 -33.29 -33.50
CA ASP A 343 70.36 -33.53 -34.25
C ASP A 343 70.94 -34.95 -34.70
N LEU A 344 70.58 -35.57 -35.86
CA LEU A 344 71.39 -36.36 -36.89
C LEU A 344 72.05 -37.81 -36.77
N LYS A 345 71.88 -38.72 -37.80
CA LYS A 345 72.86 -39.77 -38.37
C LYS A 345 72.36 -40.73 -39.54
N ALA A 346 73.20 -41.18 -40.54
CA ALA A 346 72.89 -42.24 -41.60
C ALA A 346 74.04 -42.80 -42.57
N LYS A 347 73.90 -44.03 -43.20
CA LYS A 347 74.40 -44.61 -44.55
C LYS A 347 75.32 -45.92 -44.68
N LYS A 348 75.02 -46.94 -45.58
CA LYS A 348 75.94 -47.86 -46.44
C LYS A 348 75.33 -49.17 -47.17
N GLU A 349 76.00 -49.70 -48.25
CA GLU A 349 76.16 -51.12 -48.87
C GLU A 349 75.27 -51.85 -49.99
N GLU A 350 75.89 -52.62 -50.97
CA GLU A 350 75.29 -53.48 -52.10
C GLU A 350 76.32 -54.30 -53.03
N ARG A 351 76.07 -55.56 -53.57
CA ARG A 351 76.63 -56.28 -54.83
C ARG A 351 76.52 -57.87 -55.01
N ASP A 352 76.67 -58.42 -56.28
CA ASP A 352 77.08 -59.81 -56.82
C ASP A 352 76.08 -60.93 -57.38
N LYS A 353 76.34 -61.59 -58.58
CA LYS A 353 75.76 -62.89 -59.18
C LYS A 353 76.02 -63.24 -60.70
N LEU A 354 76.11 -64.54 -61.14
CA LEU A 354 75.72 -65.10 -62.50
C LEU A 354 75.94 -66.65 -62.75
N GLU A 355 75.56 -67.24 -63.93
CA GLU A 355 76.26 -68.29 -64.78
C GLU A 355 75.44 -69.23 -65.78
N LYS A 356 75.30 -70.57 -65.53
CA LYS A 356 75.34 -71.75 -66.49
C LYS A 356 74.14 -72.10 -67.43
N LYS A 357 74.34 -72.78 -68.61
CA LYS A 357 73.25 -73.06 -69.62
C LYS A 357 73.17 -74.30 -70.63
N LYS A 358 74.21 -74.99 -71.14
CA LYS A 358 74.34 -75.26 -72.63
C LYS A 358 74.13 -76.67 -73.34
N LYS A 359 73.30 -77.67 -72.97
CA LYS A 359 73.45 -79.09 -73.51
C LYS A 359 72.23 -79.90 -74.06
N ASN A 360 71.50 -79.47 -75.12
CA ASN A 360 70.09 -79.91 -75.37
C ASN A 360 69.60 -80.29 -76.82
N TYR A 361 70.41 -80.86 -77.76
CA TYR A 361 70.11 -80.67 -79.20
C TYR A 361 69.49 -81.79 -80.09
N GLU A 362 69.56 -83.10 -79.80
CA GLU A 362 69.17 -84.15 -80.78
C GLU A 362 67.89 -84.93 -80.46
N GLU A 363 67.54 -85.07 -79.18
CA GLU A 363 66.18 -85.47 -78.73
C GLU A 363 65.09 -84.51 -79.27
N LEU A 364 65.52 -83.39 -79.85
CA LEU A 364 64.75 -82.29 -80.35
C LEU A 364 64.01 -82.59 -81.67
N ASP A 365 64.45 -83.50 -82.55
CA ASP A 365 63.98 -83.53 -83.95
C ASP A 365 62.79 -84.47 -84.27
N VAL A 366 62.78 -85.71 -83.77
CA VAL A 366 61.56 -86.55 -83.79
C VAL A 366 60.51 -85.98 -82.83
N PHE A 367 60.98 -85.40 -81.72
CA PHE A 367 60.19 -84.48 -80.91
C PHE A 367 59.61 -83.38 -81.81
N PHE A 368 60.40 -82.65 -82.62
CA PHE A 368 59.90 -81.58 -83.48
C PHE A 368 58.78 -82.02 -84.43
N GLN A 369 58.79 -83.20 -85.07
CA GLN A 369 57.69 -83.55 -85.98
C GLN A 369 56.37 -83.81 -85.25
N ASN A 370 56.38 -84.61 -84.18
CA ASN A 370 55.18 -84.85 -83.37
C ASN A 370 54.74 -83.57 -82.64
N TYR A 371 55.70 -82.82 -82.08
CA TYR A 371 55.50 -81.49 -81.53
C TYR A 371 54.91 -80.52 -82.57
N MET A 372 55.28 -80.57 -83.84
CA MET A 372 54.71 -79.71 -84.88
C MET A 372 53.25 -80.08 -85.17
N ASN A 373 52.92 -81.36 -85.29
CA ASN A 373 51.53 -81.81 -85.46
C ASN A 373 50.67 -81.46 -84.23
N GLU A 374 51.10 -81.83 -83.03
CA GLU A 374 50.46 -81.43 -81.78
C GLU A 374 50.38 -79.91 -81.65
N LYS A 375 51.40 -79.14 -82.08
CA LYS A 375 51.35 -77.68 -82.10
C LYS A 375 50.34 -77.15 -83.10
N THR A 376 50.10 -77.80 -84.24
CA THR A 376 49.03 -77.36 -85.16
C THR A 376 47.65 -77.61 -84.58
N GLU A 377 47.42 -78.74 -83.89
CA GLU A 377 46.16 -78.99 -83.20
C GLU A 377 45.96 -78.10 -81.97
N GLN A 378 47.00 -77.94 -81.13
CA GLN A 378 47.00 -76.97 -80.04
C GLN A 378 46.72 -75.56 -80.57
N LYS A 379 47.33 -75.14 -81.69
CA LYS A 379 47.03 -73.84 -82.33
C LYS A 379 45.60 -73.75 -82.87
N LYS A 380 44.95 -74.86 -83.27
CA LYS A 380 43.52 -74.86 -83.66
C LYS A 380 42.63 -74.74 -82.43
N LYS A 381 42.83 -75.58 -81.41
CA LYS A 381 42.12 -75.52 -80.12
C LYS A 381 42.27 -74.15 -79.46
N GLN A 382 43.49 -73.61 -79.36
CA GLN A 382 43.76 -72.26 -78.86
C GLN A 382 43.09 -71.15 -79.68
N LYS A 383 42.88 -71.33 -80.99
CA LYS A 383 42.11 -70.37 -81.82
C LYS A 383 40.61 -70.48 -81.58
N GLU A 384 40.09 -71.66 -81.29
CA GLU A 384 38.68 -71.89 -80.98
C GLU A 384 38.36 -71.43 -79.55
N GLU A 385 39.16 -71.84 -78.57
CA GLU A 385 39.19 -71.33 -77.19
C GLU A 385 39.36 -69.81 -77.18
N GLY A 386 40.29 -69.27 -77.99
CA GLY A 386 40.52 -67.82 -78.10
C GLY A 386 39.33 -67.07 -78.72
N LYS A 387 38.62 -67.67 -79.69
CA LYS A 387 37.37 -67.12 -80.23
C LYS A 387 36.24 -67.15 -79.19
N HIS A 388 36.09 -68.26 -78.47
CA HIS A 388 35.09 -68.40 -77.41
C HIS A 388 35.36 -67.43 -76.26
N PHE A 389 36.63 -67.30 -75.85
CA PHE A 389 37.07 -66.33 -74.85
C PHE A 389 36.82 -64.88 -75.31
N LEU A 390 37.07 -64.56 -76.59
CA LEU A 390 36.76 -63.25 -77.15
C LEU A 390 35.26 -62.97 -77.18
N GLN A 391 34.42 -63.97 -77.52
CA GLN A 391 32.96 -63.84 -77.50
C GLN A 391 32.43 -63.60 -76.08
N GLU A 392 32.89 -64.37 -75.09
CA GLU A 392 32.55 -64.14 -73.68
C GLU A 392 33.07 -62.79 -73.18
N PHE A 393 34.28 -62.36 -73.59
CA PHE A 393 34.80 -61.04 -73.23
C PHE A 393 33.96 -59.91 -73.83
N ILE A 394 33.51 -60.03 -75.08
CA ILE A 394 32.58 -59.07 -75.70
C ILE A 394 31.25 -59.07 -74.95
N ARG A 395 30.70 -60.25 -74.60
CA ARG A 395 29.44 -60.36 -73.84
C ARG A 395 29.55 -59.67 -72.49
N VAL A 396 30.59 -59.97 -71.71
CA VAL A 396 30.88 -59.35 -70.41
C VAL A 396 31.11 -57.85 -70.53
N ARG A 397 31.81 -57.38 -71.58
CA ARG A 397 32.01 -55.95 -71.87
C ARG A 397 30.68 -55.24 -72.14
N ASP A 398 29.81 -55.85 -72.94
CA ASP A 398 28.55 -55.24 -73.35
C ASP A 398 27.51 -55.29 -72.22
N GLU A 399 27.47 -56.36 -71.43
CA GLU A 399 26.77 -56.44 -70.14
C GLU A 399 27.26 -55.35 -69.17
N ALA A 400 28.58 -55.17 -69.02
CA ALA A 400 29.14 -54.14 -68.15
C ALA A 400 28.83 -52.71 -68.65
N ASN A 401 28.76 -52.49 -69.96
CA ASN A 401 28.36 -51.21 -70.54
C ASN A 401 26.86 -50.94 -70.34
N ALA A 402 25.98 -51.94 -70.51
CA ALA A 402 24.56 -51.84 -70.20
C ALA A 402 24.32 -51.55 -68.70
N GLN A 403 25.09 -52.17 -67.81
CA GLN A 403 25.08 -51.87 -66.38
C GLN A 403 25.58 -50.45 -66.05
N LYS A 404 26.55 -49.91 -66.80
CA LYS A 404 26.98 -48.51 -66.64
C LYS A 404 25.90 -47.53 -67.08
N GLU A 405 25.26 -47.74 -68.24
CA GLU A 405 24.25 -46.82 -68.75
C GLU A 405 22.96 -46.87 -67.92
N THR A 406 22.53 -48.04 -67.45
CA THR A 406 21.41 -48.14 -66.50
C THR A 406 21.71 -47.42 -65.17
N LYS A 407 22.91 -47.61 -64.59
CA LYS A 407 23.35 -46.83 -63.40
C LYS A 407 23.37 -45.33 -63.66
N ARG A 408 23.80 -44.88 -64.84
CA ARG A 408 23.80 -43.48 -65.26
C ARG A 408 22.38 -42.91 -65.37
N ILE A 409 21.46 -43.63 -66.01
CA ILE A 409 20.05 -43.24 -66.15
C ILE A 409 19.39 -43.12 -64.77
N VAL A 410 19.60 -44.11 -63.88
CA VAL A 410 19.08 -44.08 -62.51
C VAL A 410 19.68 -42.91 -61.71
N SER A 411 20.98 -42.64 -61.85
CA SER A 411 21.62 -41.47 -61.21
C SER A 411 21.03 -40.14 -61.69
N LEU A 412 20.77 -40.00 -63.00
CA LEU A 412 20.12 -38.82 -63.58
C LEU A 412 18.66 -38.66 -63.12
N GLN A 413 17.91 -39.76 -63.02
CA GLN A 413 16.55 -39.76 -62.47
C GLN A 413 16.54 -39.35 -60.99
N ASN A 414 17.46 -39.91 -60.19
CA ASN A 414 17.61 -39.55 -58.78
C ASN A 414 18.00 -38.08 -58.60
N GLY A 415 18.92 -37.57 -59.43
CA GLY A 415 19.29 -36.15 -59.45
C GLY A 415 18.10 -35.22 -59.77
N LYS A 416 17.29 -35.56 -60.78
CA LYS A 416 16.05 -34.83 -61.11
C LYS A 416 15.03 -34.89 -59.97
N ASN A 417 14.85 -36.06 -59.35
CA ASN A 417 13.93 -36.23 -58.22
C ASN A 417 14.36 -35.37 -57.00
N LEU A 418 15.65 -35.34 -56.70
CA LEU A 418 16.22 -34.50 -55.64
C LEU A 418 16.08 -33.00 -55.95
N GLN A 419 16.34 -32.59 -57.19
CA GLN A 419 16.13 -31.20 -57.62
C GLN A 419 14.66 -30.78 -57.48
N ASN A 420 13.72 -31.62 -57.92
CA ASN A 420 12.28 -31.37 -57.76
C ASN A 420 11.86 -31.31 -56.29
N HIS A 421 12.46 -32.13 -55.42
CA HIS A 421 12.24 -32.06 -53.97
C HIS A 421 12.74 -30.74 -53.38
N HIS A 422 13.93 -30.28 -53.76
CA HIS A 422 14.46 -28.99 -53.34
C HIS A 422 13.62 -27.81 -53.85
N LEU A 423 13.13 -27.84 -55.09
CA LEU A 423 12.22 -26.82 -55.62
C LEU A 423 10.93 -26.73 -54.80
N ARG A 424 10.26 -27.86 -54.54
CA ARG A 424 9.07 -27.91 -53.67
C ARG A 424 9.35 -27.37 -52.27
N HIS A 425 10.51 -27.70 -51.70
CA HIS A 425 10.91 -27.18 -50.39
C HIS A 425 11.17 -25.66 -50.43
N ILE A 426 11.72 -25.12 -51.51
CA ILE A 426 11.88 -23.66 -51.70
C ILE A 426 10.50 -22.98 -51.82
N GLU A 427 9.58 -23.55 -52.59
CA GLU A 427 8.20 -23.07 -52.75
C GLU A 427 7.45 -23.06 -51.41
N GLN A 428 7.47 -24.17 -50.66
CA GLN A 428 6.87 -24.28 -49.33
C GLN A 428 7.44 -23.23 -48.36
N ASN A 429 8.76 -23.02 -48.37
CA ASN A 429 9.39 -21.99 -47.53
C ASN A 429 9.03 -20.56 -47.99
N ALA A 430 8.84 -20.31 -49.28
CA ALA A 430 8.40 -19.03 -49.80
C ALA A 430 6.94 -18.74 -49.40
N GLU A 431 6.06 -19.74 -49.53
CA GLU A 431 4.69 -19.67 -49.02
C GLU A 431 4.64 -19.41 -47.51
N GLN A 432 5.44 -20.12 -46.72
CA GLN A 432 5.45 -19.93 -45.27
C GLN A 432 5.90 -18.52 -44.89
N ARG A 433 6.97 -18.00 -45.50
CA ARG A 433 7.40 -16.60 -45.31
C ARG A 433 6.32 -15.59 -45.70
N ALA A 434 5.55 -15.87 -46.76
CA ALA A 434 4.43 -15.03 -47.17
C ALA A 434 3.27 -15.08 -46.15
N LYS A 435 2.93 -16.27 -45.64
CA LYS A 435 1.93 -16.47 -44.57
C LYS A 435 2.36 -15.74 -43.29
N ASP A 436 3.59 -15.94 -42.82
CA ASP A 436 4.15 -15.28 -41.64
C ASP A 436 4.16 -13.74 -41.78
N LYS A 437 4.52 -13.22 -42.96
CA LYS A 437 4.48 -11.78 -43.26
C LYS A 437 3.04 -11.24 -43.20
N ASN A 438 2.09 -11.94 -43.79
CA ASN A 438 0.68 -11.54 -43.79
C ASN A 438 0.07 -11.62 -42.38
N GLN A 439 0.44 -12.63 -41.58
CA GLN A 439 0.07 -12.74 -40.17
C GLN A 439 0.59 -11.53 -39.37
N ARG A 440 1.89 -11.21 -39.46
CA ARG A 440 2.47 -10.03 -38.79
C ARG A 440 1.81 -8.71 -39.20
N LEU A 441 1.43 -8.57 -40.47
CA LEU A 441 0.69 -7.39 -40.95
C LEU A 441 -0.74 -7.35 -40.39
N ALA A 442 -1.43 -8.49 -40.31
CA ALA A 442 -2.75 -8.60 -39.71
C ALA A 442 -2.73 -8.34 -38.19
N GLU A 443 -1.74 -8.90 -37.47
CA GLU A 443 -1.49 -8.63 -36.05
C GLU A 443 -1.22 -7.15 -35.80
N ALA A 444 -0.34 -6.52 -36.58
CA ALA A 444 -0.06 -5.09 -36.46
C ALA A 444 -1.30 -4.22 -36.79
N ALA A 445 -2.14 -4.64 -37.74
CA ALA A 445 -3.41 -3.97 -38.02
C ALA A 445 -4.42 -4.13 -36.87
N ALA A 446 -4.54 -5.34 -36.30
CA ALA A 446 -5.39 -5.63 -35.16
C ALA A 446 -4.96 -4.86 -33.90
N GLN A 447 -3.65 -4.80 -33.61
CA GLN A 447 -3.10 -4.00 -32.50
C GLN A 447 -3.41 -2.50 -32.68
N ARG A 448 -3.29 -1.96 -33.90
CA ARG A 448 -3.68 -0.56 -34.17
C ARG A 448 -5.18 -0.34 -34.01
N ALA A 449 -6.01 -1.30 -34.40
CA ALA A 449 -7.46 -1.23 -34.21
C ALA A 449 -7.84 -1.24 -32.72
N MET A 450 -7.24 -2.14 -31.93
CA MET A 450 -7.42 -2.19 -30.47
C MET A 450 -6.95 -0.90 -29.79
N ALA A 451 -5.77 -0.38 -30.14
CA ALA A 451 -5.32 0.90 -29.62
C ALA A 451 -6.26 2.05 -30.03
N ALA A 452 -6.85 2.01 -31.23
CA ALA A 452 -7.80 3.03 -31.69
C ALA A 452 -9.13 2.99 -30.93
N THR A 453 -9.64 1.80 -30.57
CA THR A 453 -10.85 1.64 -29.75
C THR A 453 -10.59 2.00 -28.29
N GLU A 454 -9.48 1.59 -27.69
CA GLU A 454 -9.05 2.02 -26.35
C GLU A 454 -8.95 3.55 -26.25
N ASN A 455 -8.39 4.21 -27.28
CA ASN A 455 -8.37 5.66 -27.35
C ASN A 455 -9.76 6.28 -27.53
N GLN A 456 -10.72 5.63 -28.22
CA GLN A 456 -12.11 6.11 -28.28
C GLN A 456 -12.77 6.04 -26.89
N VAL A 457 -12.65 4.91 -26.19
CA VAL A 457 -13.15 4.73 -24.83
C VAL A 457 -12.52 5.74 -23.86
N LEU A 458 -11.23 6.03 -23.99
CA LEU A 458 -10.57 7.09 -23.23
C LEU A 458 -11.13 8.48 -23.53
N HIS A 459 -11.38 8.83 -24.79
CA HIS A 459 -12.01 10.11 -25.15
C HIS A 459 -13.43 10.23 -24.60
N GLU A 460 -14.21 9.14 -24.58
CA GLU A 460 -15.55 9.11 -23.95
C GLU A 460 -15.46 9.28 -22.43
N TYR A 461 -14.53 8.58 -21.77
CA TYR A 461 -14.28 8.74 -20.34
C TYR A 461 -13.79 10.15 -19.97
N MET A 462 -12.97 10.78 -20.82
CA MET A 462 -12.58 12.19 -20.67
C MET A 462 -13.77 13.14 -20.77
N LYS A 463 -14.73 12.88 -21.68
CA LYS A 463 -15.98 13.67 -21.78
C LYS A 463 -16.85 13.50 -20.54
N GLN A 464 -17.06 12.28 -20.06
CA GLN A 464 -17.78 12.04 -18.80
C GLN A 464 -17.10 12.77 -17.63
N THR A 465 -15.77 12.65 -17.52
CA THR A 465 -14.98 13.34 -16.48
C THR A 465 -15.10 14.87 -16.59
N LYS A 466 -15.29 15.42 -17.79
CA LYS A 466 -15.50 16.86 -18.02
C LYS A 466 -16.86 17.36 -17.51
N GLU A 467 -17.88 16.50 -17.54
CA GLU A 467 -19.25 16.81 -17.14
C GLU A 467 -19.47 16.73 -15.61
N GLU A 468 -18.56 16.06 -14.89
CA GLU A 468 -18.58 15.96 -13.43
C GLU A 468 -18.56 17.34 -12.73
N PRO A 469 -19.40 17.58 -11.70
CA PRO A 469 -19.62 18.91 -11.13
C PRO A 469 -18.40 19.51 -10.40
N TRP A 470 -17.42 18.69 -10.02
CA TRP A 470 -16.13 19.15 -9.52
C TRP A 470 -15.20 19.58 -10.67
N ALA A 471 -15.24 18.88 -11.80
CA ALA A 471 -14.42 19.16 -12.98
C ALA A 471 -14.92 20.36 -13.79
N VAL A 472 -16.23 20.64 -13.76
CA VAL A 472 -16.83 21.84 -14.39
C VAL A 472 -16.28 23.14 -13.81
N LYS A 473 -15.94 23.16 -12.50
CA LYS A 473 -15.38 24.34 -11.83
C LYS A 473 -13.93 24.61 -12.23
N ASN A 474 -13.15 23.54 -12.47
CA ASN A 474 -11.73 23.64 -12.77
C ASN A 474 -11.48 24.02 -14.25
N THR A 475 -11.31 25.31 -14.51
CA THR A 475 -11.07 25.85 -15.86
C THR A 475 -9.80 25.29 -16.54
N ARG A 476 -8.77 24.94 -15.77
CA ARG A 476 -7.53 24.33 -16.29
C ARG A 476 -7.76 22.89 -16.73
N LEU A 477 -8.58 22.14 -16.00
CA LEU A 477 -9.00 20.79 -16.37
C LEU A 477 -9.90 20.79 -17.61
N GLN A 478 -10.88 21.70 -17.67
CA GLN A 478 -11.74 21.89 -18.85
C GLN A 478 -10.92 22.20 -20.11
N THR A 479 -9.98 23.14 -20.05
CA THR A 479 -9.11 23.48 -21.19
C THR A 479 -8.18 22.33 -21.56
N PHE A 480 -7.61 21.60 -20.58
CA PHE A 480 -6.79 20.42 -20.84
C PHE A 480 -7.58 19.32 -21.57
N ILE A 481 -8.77 18.95 -21.08
CA ILE A 481 -9.61 17.91 -21.69
C ILE A 481 -10.05 18.33 -23.11
N ASN A 482 -10.49 19.58 -23.29
CA ASN A 482 -10.85 20.09 -24.62
C ASN A 482 -9.69 20.03 -25.61
N ASN A 483 -8.46 20.32 -25.15
CA ASN A 483 -7.27 20.28 -25.98
C ASN A 483 -6.91 18.86 -26.42
N GLU A 484 -6.94 17.86 -25.53
CA GLU A 484 -6.65 16.47 -25.93
C GLU A 484 -7.77 15.86 -26.80
N ILE A 485 -9.04 16.18 -26.52
CA ILE A 485 -10.16 15.73 -27.38
C ILE A 485 -10.09 16.34 -28.78
N SER A 486 -9.74 17.63 -28.88
CA SER A 486 -9.67 18.36 -30.16
C SER A 486 -8.36 18.14 -30.91
N ARG A 487 -7.36 17.49 -30.28
CA ARG A 487 -6.05 17.28 -30.88
C ARG A 487 -6.20 16.36 -32.10
N PRO A 488 -5.88 16.81 -33.33
CA PRO A 488 -6.04 15.97 -34.49
C PRO A 488 -5.13 14.75 -34.36
N ARG A 489 -5.67 13.55 -34.62
CA ARG A 489 -4.95 12.26 -34.64
C ARG A 489 -3.93 12.13 -35.79
N SER A 490 -3.37 13.27 -36.23
CA SER A 490 -2.12 13.32 -36.98
C SER A 490 -1.10 12.46 -36.26
N GLY A 491 -0.38 11.62 -37.02
CA GLY A 491 0.50 10.57 -36.55
C GLY A 491 1.76 11.04 -35.82
N SER A 492 1.68 12.12 -35.04
CA SER A 492 2.65 12.53 -34.03
C SER A 492 2.62 11.60 -32.81
N CYS A 493 2.75 10.29 -33.07
CA CYS A 493 3.98 9.65 -32.63
C CYS A 493 5.08 10.62 -33.04
N ARG A 494 5.55 11.45 -32.10
CA ARG A 494 6.72 12.30 -32.32
C ARG A 494 7.71 11.34 -32.94
N ALA A 495 8.05 11.55 -34.22
CA ALA A 495 9.04 10.71 -34.85
C ALA A 495 10.26 10.93 -33.98
N VAL A 496 10.52 9.96 -33.10
CA VAL A 496 11.83 9.79 -32.52
C VAL A 496 12.64 9.70 -33.77
N LEU A 497 13.39 10.76 -34.04
CA LEU A 497 14.48 10.76 -35.00
C LEU A 497 15.48 9.80 -34.37
N SER A 498 15.14 8.51 -34.50
CA SER A 498 16.05 7.41 -34.68
C SER A 498 17.00 7.93 -35.73
N LYS A 499 18.07 8.56 -35.25
CA LYS A 499 19.23 9.00 -36.02
C LYS A 499 19.47 7.84 -36.96
N LYS A 500 19.14 8.03 -38.26
CA LYS A 500 18.94 6.95 -39.25
C LYS A 500 19.89 5.82 -38.88
N GLY A 501 19.36 4.76 -38.26
CA GLY A 501 20.20 3.73 -37.67
C GLY A 501 21.10 3.25 -38.79
N SER A 502 22.40 3.58 -38.71
CA SER A 502 23.33 3.40 -39.83
C SER A 502 23.17 1.96 -40.27
N SER A 503 22.64 1.74 -41.48
CA SER A 503 22.04 0.44 -41.77
C SER A 503 23.08 -0.63 -41.47
N THR A 504 22.70 -1.67 -40.74
CA THR A 504 23.69 -2.65 -40.26
C THR A 504 24.43 -3.28 -41.44
N THR A 505 23.78 -3.34 -42.62
CA THR A 505 24.40 -3.54 -43.93
C THR A 505 25.55 -2.58 -44.24
N ASN A 506 25.35 -1.26 -44.24
CA ASN A 506 26.42 -0.28 -44.47
C ASN A 506 27.49 -0.30 -43.38
N ARG A 507 27.13 -0.57 -42.11
CA ARG A 507 28.09 -0.68 -40.99
C ARG A 507 28.96 -1.95 -41.08
N LEU A 508 28.48 -2.97 -41.78
CA LEU A 508 29.20 -4.24 -42.04
C LEU A 508 29.77 -4.30 -43.48
N GLY A 509 29.81 -3.18 -44.20
CA GLY A 509 30.39 -3.11 -45.56
C GLY A 509 29.52 -3.68 -46.70
N PHE A 510 28.34 -4.24 -46.39
CA PHE A 510 27.42 -4.78 -47.38
C PHE A 510 26.60 -3.68 -48.04
N THR A 511 27.19 -2.98 -49.01
CA THR A 511 26.45 -2.10 -49.93
C THR A 511 25.86 -2.91 -51.09
N ASN A 512 24.79 -2.40 -51.71
CA ASN A 512 24.12 -3.08 -52.83
C ASN A 512 24.99 -3.19 -54.11
N ASN A 513 26.18 -2.57 -54.16
CA ASN A 513 27.09 -2.57 -55.31
C ASN A 513 28.33 -3.47 -55.10
N GLY A 514 28.22 -4.50 -54.27
CA GLY A 514 29.29 -5.46 -54.03
C GLY A 514 30.35 -4.95 -53.05
N TYR A 515 31.38 -5.79 -52.82
CA TYR A 515 32.44 -5.49 -51.87
C TYR A 515 33.28 -4.28 -52.32
N ASN A 516 33.44 -3.33 -51.40
CA ASN A 516 34.32 -2.19 -51.61
C ASN A 516 35.78 -2.68 -51.68
N LYS A 517 36.38 -2.68 -52.88
CA LYS A 517 37.68 -3.32 -53.18
C LYS A 517 38.85 -2.90 -52.28
N LEU A 518 38.73 -1.75 -51.60
CA LEU A 518 39.80 -1.14 -50.80
C LEU A 518 40.01 -1.79 -49.42
N ASP A 519 38.99 -2.43 -48.82
CA ASP A 519 39.10 -2.95 -47.45
C ASP A 519 39.60 -4.40 -47.37
N ILE A 520 39.36 -5.21 -48.42
CA ILE A 520 39.91 -6.58 -48.52
C ILE A 520 41.44 -6.54 -48.73
N ALA A 521 41.95 -5.51 -49.42
CA ALA A 521 43.37 -5.33 -49.69
C ALA A 521 44.22 -4.97 -48.45
N ARG A 522 43.59 -4.65 -47.31
CA ARG A 522 44.26 -4.27 -46.05
C ARG A 522 44.22 -5.34 -44.97
N THR A 523 43.50 -6.44 -45.17
CA THR A 523 43.20 -7.43 -44.12
C THR A 523 43.67 -8.86 -44.43
N ASN A 524 44.31 -9.09 -45.58
CA ASN A 524 44.91 -10.38 -45.94
C ASN A 524 46.32 -10.21 -46.55
N GLU A 525 47.36 -10.31 -45.73
CA GLU A 525 48.76 -10.38 -46.18
C GLU A 525 49.03 -11.60 -47.09
N ILE A 526 48.14 -12.60 -47.06
CA ILE A 526 48.17 -13.81 -47.89
C ILE A 526 47.92 -13.51 -49.38
N VAL A 527 47.24 -12.40 -49.72
CA VAL A 527 46.80 -12.10 -51.11
C VAL A 527 47.79 -11.20 -51.86
N THR A 528 48.79 -10.63 -51.19
CA THR A 528 49.78 -9.70 -51.79
C THR A 528 51.22 -10.24 -51.82
N GLY A 529 51.41 -11.56 -51.70
CA GLY A 529 52.70 -12.23 -51.83
C GLY A 529 52.79 -13.14 -53.07
N ASP A 530 53.95 -13.13 -53.75
CA ASP A 530 54.27 -13.81 -55.03
C ASP A 530 54.32 -15.36 -54.97
N LEU A 531 53.42 -16.01 -54.25
CA LEU A 531 53.46 -17.46 -53.95
C LEU A 531 52.80 -18.39 -54.99
N LEU A 532 52.47 -17.90 -56.19
CA LEU A 532 51.85 -18.68 -57.28
C LEU A 532 52.62 -18.61 -58.61
N LYS A 533 53.94 -18.71 -58.54
CA LYS A 533 54.83 -18.88 -59.72
C LYS A 533 55.79 -20.08 -59.63
N VAL A 534 55.45 -21.13 -58.87
CA VAL A 534 56.25 -22.38 -58.83
C VAL A 534 55.38 -23.64 -58.72
N VAL A 535 54.52 -23.90 -59.73
CA VAL A 535 54.14 -25.27 -60.17
C VAL A 535 53.71 -25.13 -61.64
N GLY A 536 54.49 -25.61 -62.62
CA GLY A 536 54.08 -25.48 -64.02
C GLY A 536 55.13 -25.63 -65.13
N GLU A 537 56.35 -26.11 -64.84
CA GLU A 537 57.27 -26.64 -65.84
C GLU A 537 57.78 -28.01 -65.34
N GLU A 538 58.08 -28.93 -66.28
CA GLU A 538 58.36 -30.37 -66.09
C GLU A 538 57.17 -31.28 -65.73
N LEU A 539 56.32 -31.56 -66.73
CA LEU A 539 56.00 -32.94 -67.20
C LEU A 539 55.31 -32.93 -68.58
#